data_AF-U9U4Q0-F1
#
_entry.id   AF-U9U4Q0-F1
#
_cell.length_a   1.000
_cell.length_b   1.000
_cell.length_c   1.000
_cell.angle_alpha   90.00
_cell.angle_beta   90.00
_cell.angle_gamma   90.00
#
_symmetry.space_group_name_H-M   'P 1'
#
loop_
_entity.id
_entity.type
_entity.pdbx_description
1 polymer ?
#
loop_
_entity_poly.entity_id
_entity_poly.type
_entity_poly.pdbx_seq_one_letter_code
_entity_poly.pdbx_strand_id
1 'polypeptide(L)'
;MSGDYGREKKHKRNESREIRNQEEITELRSIVMELTDKIEELHRNRSRTRIPSASPDTSASIKKARNNLEPMNKDYKKVFRDDVVNILKSLDASLQLDYKNRYTDIKIYVIQNVILAIKRALGERFHYTDTELKKVLQNYHRHQRDTYILSLNPQKQKANRQRTGINSRRKDKKERRQRGLKRMIDTKDQMLTDLEFSNLIKDLREIINDSNYHSDEVSETDEEEAQEEKNMKIRPSRNENTNHVLHVYDKKWRSQRLRILLRRADEVGEATQNLKIVRKRWYDDQMYIDNSKPPRNAPEWAISSSYQSE
;
A
#
# COMPACT_ATOMS: atom_id res chain seq x y z
N MET A 1 41.94 -12.89 43.59
CA MET A 1 40.94 -11.93 44.12
C MET A 1 40.56 -10.86 43.07
N SER A 2 40.17 -11.25 41.85
CA SER A 2 39.93 -10.28 40.74
C SER A 2 38.54 -10.39 40.08
N GLY A 3 37.63 -11.16 40.67
CA GLY A 3 36.27 -11.38 40.12
C GLY A 3 35.22 -10.36 40.57
N ASP A 4 35.42 -9.72 41.72
CA ASP A 4 34.37 -8.91 42.37
C ASP A 4 34.38 -7.43 41.89
N TYR A 5 35.57 -6.87 41.66
CA TYR A 5 35.77 -5.50 41.15
C TYR A 5 35.17 -5.24 39.76
N GLY A 6 35.00 -6.27 38.93
CA GLY A 6 34.43 -6.15 37.58
C GLY A 6 32.90 -6.08 37.56
N ARG A 7 32.25 -6.67 38.57
CA ARG A 7 30.78 -6.73 38.68
C ARG A 7 30.21 -5.43 39.23
N GLU A 8 30.88 -4.84 40.22
CA GLU A 8 30.53 -3.54 40.80
C GLU A 8 30.64 -2.39 39.79
N LYS A 9 31.67 -2.39 38.92
CA LYS A 9 31.83 -1.36 37.86
C LYS A 9 30.73 -1.41 36.80
N LYS A 10 30.22 -2.61 36.47
CA LYS A 10 29.10 -2.76 35.52
C LYS A 10 27.78 -2.31 36.12
N HIS A 11 27.53 -2.59 37.41
CA HIS A 11 26.33 -2.14 38.11
C HIS A 11 26.26 -0.61 38.19
N LYS A 12 27.35 0.04 38.64
CA LYS A 12 27.43 1.51 38.73
C LYS A 12 27.26 2.20 37.37
N ARG A 13 27.75 1.59 36.29
CA ARG A 13 27.62 2.11 34.92
C ARG A 13 26.18 1.98 34.38
N ASN A 14 25.43 0.95 34.80
CA ASN A 14 24.03 0.81 34.44
C ASN A 14 23.15 1.78 35.23
N GLU A 15 23.37 1.94 36.53
CA GLU A 15 22.68 2.94 37.36
C GLU A 15 22.90 4.36 36.84
N SER A 16 24.13 4.73 36.46
CA SER A 16 24.41 6.05 35.89
C SER A 16 23.72 6.29 34.54
N ARG A 17 23.46 5.23 33.75
CA ARG A 17 22.70 5.32 32.50
C ARG A 17 21.21 5.48 32.78
N GLU A 18 20.70 4.77 33.76
CA GLU A 18 19.30 4.81 34.15
C GLU A 18 18.92 6.18 34.75
N ILE A 19 19.81 6.76 35.58
CA ILE A 19 19.67 8.13 36.10
C ILE A 19 19.66 9.15 34.95
N ARG A 20 20.62 9.06 34.01
CA ARG A 20 20.67 9.97 32.85
C ARG A 20 19.42 9.86 31.97
N ASN A 21 18.93 8.65 31.73
CA ASN A 21 17.70 8.44 30.97
C ASN A 21 16.49 9.03 31.71
N GLN A 22 16.46 8.95 33.04
CA GLN A 22 15.38 9.53 33.83
C GLN A 22 15.41 11.07 33.81
N GLU A 23 16.60 11.67 33.85
CA GLU A 23 16.82 13.10 33.69
C GLU A 23 16.34 13.59 32.31
N GLU A 24 16.73 12.90 31.23
CA GLU A 24 16.26 13.19 29.86
C GLU A 24 14.73 13.08 29.75
N ILE A 25 14.12 12.07 30.37
CA ILE A 25 12.66 11.92 30.38
C ILE A 25 12.00 13.08 31.14
N THR A 26 12.57 13.53 32.26
CA THR A 26 12.04 14.68 33.01
C THR A 26 12.16 15.99 32.23
N GLU A 27 13.28 16.21 31.55
CA GLU A 27 13.49 17.39 30.70
C GLU A 27 12.51 17.41 29.52
N LEU A 28 12.31 16.26 28.85
CA LEU A 28 11.34 16.13 27.77
C LEU A 28 9.90 16.39 28.25
N ARG A 29 9.53 15.92 29.45
CA ARG A 29 8.21 16.22 30.04
C ARG A 29 8.04 17.73 30.31
N SER A 30 9.08 18.39 30.79
CA SER A 30 9.07 19.84 31.00
C SER A 30 8.87 20.61 29.68
N ILE A 31 9.60 20.25 28.63
CA ILE A 31 9.49 20.86 27.30
C ILE A 31 8.08 20.66 26.71
N VAL A 32 7.52 19.45 26.84
CA VAL A 32 6.16 19.17 26.36
C VAL A 32 5.10 20.02 27.09
N MET A 33 5.28 20.21 28.41
CA MET A 33 4.38 21.05 29.20
C MET A 33 4.47 22.53 28.75
N GLU A 34 5.69 23.06 28.56
CA GLU A 34 5.89 24.43 28.09
C GLU A 34 5.32 24.66 26.68
N LEU A 35 5.47 23.69 25.77
CA LEU A 35 4.88 23.74 24.43
C LEU A 35 3.35 23.71 24.48
N THR A 36 2.78 22.94 25.42
CA THR A 36 1.32 22.85 25.61
C THR A 36 0.76 24.19 26.08
N ASP A 37 1.41 24.83 27.06
CA ASP A 37 1.01 26.17 27.54
C ASP A 37 1.11 27.23 26.45
N LYS A 38 2.14 27.15 25.60
CA LYS A 38 2.32 28.08 24.47
C LYS A 38 1.24 27.92 23.40
N ILE A 39 0.79 26.69 23.15
CA ILE A 39 -0.34 26.42 22.24
C ILE A 39 -1.64 26.98 22.82
N GLU A 40 -1.88 26.81 24.12
CA GLU A 40 -3.05 27.40 24.77
C GLU A 40 -3.02 28.93 24.73
N GLU A 41 -1.86 29.54 24.96
CA GLU A 41 -1.68 30.99 24.89
C GLU A 41 -1.94 31.53 23.48
N LEU A 42 -1.47 30.83 22.43
CA LEU A 42 -1.78 31.16 21.04
C LEU A 42 -3.28 31.08 20.75
N HIS A 43 -3.99 30.09 21.30
CA HIS A 43 -5.45 29.97 21.18
C HIS A 43 -6.18 31.10 21.92
N ARG A 44 -5.69 31.52 23.10
CA ARG A 44 -6.23 32.66 23.86
C ARG A 44 -5.99 33.98 23.13
N ASN A 45 -4.82 34.21 22.55
CA ASN A 45 -4.46 35.43 21.84
C ASN A 45 -5.19 35.57 20.49
N ARG A 46 -5.48 34.46 19.81
CA ARG A 46 -6.36 34.43 18.64
C ARG A 46 -7.82 34.80 18.98
N SER A 47 -8.24 34.58 20.21
CA SER A 47 -9.57 34.92 20.70
C SER A 47 -9.68 36.38 21.16
N ARG A 48 -8.58 36.96 21.68
CA ARG A 48 -8.51 38.37 22.12
C ARG A 48 -8.32 39.40 21.00
N THR A 49 -7.85 39.01 19.81
CA THR A 49 -7.61 39.94 18.68
C THR A 49 -8.86 40.27 17.85
N ARG A 50 -10.06 39.86 18.28
CA ARG A 50 -11.31 40.41 17.74
C ARG A 50 -11.69 41.70 18.49
N ILE A 51 -11.24 42.83 17.96
CA ILE A 51 -11.72 44.15 18.39
C ILE A 51 -13.17 44.32 17.91
N PRO A 52 -14.15 44.61 18.79
CA PRO A 52 -15.49 45.06 18.39
C PRO A 52 -15.49 46.58 18.24
N SER A 53 -15.75 47.11 17.04
CA SER A 53 -16.08 48.54 16.89
C SER A 53 -17.57 48.76 17.14
N ALA A 54 -17.89 49.66 18.08
CA ALA A 54 -19.25 49.96 18.52
C ALA A 54 -19.92 51.07 17.69
N SER A 55 -21.25 50.96 17.62
CA SER A 55 -22.33 51.94 17.30
C SER A 55 -22.89 52.05 15.87
N PRO A 56 -24.22 52.27 15.72
CA PRO A 56 -25.34 51.80 16.53
C PRO A 56 -26.34 50.94 15.72
N ASP A 57 -27.15 50.18 16.46
CA ASP A 57 -28.18 49.29 15.95
C ASP A 57 -29.13 49.95 14.94
N THR A 58 -29.09 49.45 13.71
CA THR A 58 -30.31 49.25 12.92
C THR A 58 -30.25 47.87 12.29
N SER A 59 -31.17 47.02 12.74
CA SER A 59 -31.42 45.66 12.28
C SER A 59 -31.47 45.55 10.75
N ALA A 60 -30.51 44.82 10.16
CA ALA A 60 -30.64 43.93 8.99
C ALA A 60 -29.27 43.72 8.30
N SER A 61 -28.33 43.01 8.94
CA SER A 61 -27.12 42.56 8.25
C SER A 61 -27.14 41.05 8.06
N ILE A 62 -27.25 40.72 6.77
CA ILE A 62 -27.20 39.40 6.14
C ILE A 62 -26.09 38.55 6.76
N LYS A 63 -26.46 37.61 7.64
CA LYS A 63 -25.61 36.47 7.95
C LYS A 63 -25.43 35.68 6.66
N LYS A 64 -24.26 35.80 6.00
CA LYS A 64 -23.84 34.82 4.99
C LYS A 64 -23.76 33.45 5.68
N ALA A 65 -24.85 32.69 5.57
CA ALA A 65 -24.89 31.30 5.93
C ALA A 65 -23.74 30.60 5.19
N ARG A 66 -22.77 30.08 5.95
CA ARG A 66 -21.94 28.99 5.43
C ARG A 66 -22.88 27.81 5.28
N ASN A 67 -23.37 27.58 4.07
CA ASN A 67 -24.11 26.38 3.72
C ASN A 67 -23.14 25.20 3.94
N ASN A 68 -23.17 24.63 5.15
CA ASN A 68 -22.43 23.42 5.46
C ASN A 68 -23.17 22.28 4.78
N LEU A 69 -22.80 21.98 3.54
CA LEU A 69 -23.22 20.76 2.86
C LEU A 69 -22.77 19.57 3.70
N GLU A 70 -23.62 18.55 3.83
CA GLU A 70 -23.23 17.32 4.49
C GLU A 70 -22.04 16.66 3.75
N PRO A 71 -21.12 16.00 4.48
CA PRO A 71 -20.00 15.30 3.87
C PRO A 71 -20.48 14.24 2.88
N MET A 72 -19.93 14.32 1.68
CA MET A 72 -20.21 13.39 0.59
C MET A 72 -19.93 11.92 0.97
N ASN A 73 -20.91 11.02 0.74
CA ASN A 73 -20.72 9.56 0.92
C ASN A 73 -19.59 9.05 0.00
N LYS A 74 -18.88 8.01 0.44
CA LYS A 74 -17.74 7.36 -0.24
C LYS A 74 -17.99 7.02 -1.72
N ASP A 75 -19.15 6.43 -2.04
CA ASP A 75 -19.44 6.02 -3.43
C ASP A 75 -19.68 7.22 -4.33
N TYR A 76 -20.48 8.18 -3.87
CA TYR A 76 -20.70 9.43 -4.59
C TYR A 76 -19.40 10.24 -4.74
N LYS A 77 -18.53 10.24 -3.72
CA LYS A 77 -17.19 10.85 -3.78
C LYS A 77 -16.28 10.21 -4.80
N LYS A 78 -16.40 8.90 -5.03
CA LYS A 78 -15.66 8.20 -6.09
C LYS A 78 -16.14 8.67 -7.46
N VAL A 79 -17.44 8.67 -7.70
CA VAL A 79 -18.03 9.12 -8.98
C VAL A 79 -17.67 10.57 -9.27
N PHE A 80 -17.79 11.46 -8.28
CA PHE A 80 -17.38 12.86 -8.38
C PHE A 80 -15.89 13.00 -8.76
N ARG A 81 -15.01 12.25 -8.09
CA ARG A 81 -13.57 12.27 -8.40
C ARG A 81 -13.27 11.80 -9.82
N ASP A 82 -13.90 10.71 -10.24
CA ASP A 82 -13.69 10.13 -11.57
C ASP A 82 -14.16 11.12 -12.65
N ASP A 83 -15.31 11.78 -12.47
CA ASP A 83 -15.81 12.77 -13.44
C ASP A 83 -14.94 14.04 -13.49
N VAL A 84 -14.52 14.58 -12.33
CA VAL A 84 -13.58 15.71 -12.27
C VAL A 84 -12.29 15.41 -13.03
N VAL A 85 -11.73 14.21 -12.85
CA VAL A 85 -10.49 13.82 -13.54
C VAL A 85 -10.72 13.64 -15.04
N ASN A 86 -11.87 13.12 -15.45
CA ASN A 86 -12.22 12.98 -16.87
C ASN A 86 -12.36 14.35 -17.55
N ILE A 87 -13.08 15.29 -16.92
CA ILE A 87 -13.19 16.68 -17.39
C ILE A 87 -11.80 17.30 -17.50
N LEU A 88 -10.98 17.19 -16.45
CA LEU A 88 -9.63 17.76 -16.43
C LEU A 88 -8.77 17.24 -17.61
N LYS A 89 -8.92 15.97 -17.99
CA LYS A 89 -8.21 15.38 -19.14
C LYS A 89 -8.75 15.86 -20.49
N SER A 90 -10.00 16.27 -20.57
CA SER A 90 -10.63 16.78 -21.80
C SER A 90 -10.53 18.30 -21.94
N LEU A 91 -10.00 19.01 -20.94
CA LEU A 91 -9.75 20.45 -21.05
C LEU A 91 -8.66 20.74 -22.08
N ASP A 92 -8.68 21.98 -22.59
CA ASP A 92 -7.66 22.50 -23.47
C ASP A 92 -6.25 22.40 -22.86
N ALA A 93 -5.23 22.24 -23.70
CA ALA A 93 -3.83 22.12 -23.27
C ALA A 93 -3.38 23.31 -22.40
N SER A 94 -3.92 24.51 -22.65
CA SER A 94 -3.65 25.72 -21.87
C SER A 94 -4.23 25.70 -20.45
N LEU A 95 -5.12 24.74 -20.14
CA LEU A 95 -5.77 24.53 -18.84
C LEU A 95 -5.22 23.30 -18.10
N GLN A 96 -4.18 22.66 -18.61
CA GLN A 96 -3.54 21.53 -17.94
C GLN A 96 -2.73 21.98 -16.72
N LEU A 97 -2.69 21.10 -15.71
CA LEU A 97 -1.90 21.34 -14.51
C LEU A 97 -0.41 21.11 -14.79
N ASP A 98 0.43 22.08 -14.41
CA ASP A 98 1.88 21.90 -14.47
C ASP A 98 2.39 21.04 -13.30
N TYR A 99 2.87 19.84 -13.62
CA TYR A 99 3.38 18.87 -12.65
C TYR A 99 4.88 19.07 -12.33
N LYS A 100 5.58 19.97 -13.04
CA LYS A 100 7.00 20.29 -12.80
C LYS A 100 7.18 21.16 -11.57
N ASN A 101 6.19 21.99 -11.24
CA ASN A 101 6.16 22.86 -10.07
C ASN A 101 5.32 22.30 -8.91
N ARG A 102 5.49 22.83 -7.69
CA ARG A 102 4.66 22.42 -6.54
C ARG A 102 3.26 23.01 -6.69
N TYR A 103 2.27 22.35 -6.08
CA TYR A 103 0.89 22.85 -6.11
C TYR A 103 0.77 24.28 -5.55
N THR A 104 1.59 24.63 -4.55
CA THR A 104 1.65 25.98 -3.97
C THR A 104 1.98 27.04 -5.00
N ASP A 105 2.85 26.70 -5.95
CA ASP A 105 3.45 27.61 -6.91
C ASP A 105 2.44 27.88 -8.05
N ILE A 106 1.65 26.87 -8.42
CA ILE A 106 0.59 26.98 -9.45
C ILE A 106 -0.79 27.30 -8.88
N LYS A 107 -0.94 27.40 -7.56
CA LYS A 107 -2.23 27.46 -6.86
C LYS A 107 -3.15 28.56 -7.38
N ILE A 108 -2.60 29.75 -7.63
CA ILE A 108 -3.35 30.93 -8.08
C ILE A 108 -3.96 30.63 -9.46
N TYR A 109 -3.14 30.19 -10.39
CA TYR A 109 -3.58 29.80 -11.73
C TYR A 109 -4.64 28.69 -11.70
N VAL A 110 -4.47 27.66 -10.86
CA VAL A 110 -5.45 26.58 -10.71
C VAL A 110 -6.80 27.09 -10.22
N ILE A 111 -6.80 28.00 -9.24
CA ILE A 111 -8.04 28.56 -8.69
C ILE A 111 -8.74 29.45 -9.73
N GLN A 112 -7.99 30.27 -10.45
CA GLN A 112 -8.54 31.25 -11.37
C GLN A 112 -8.99 30.65 -12.71
N ASN A 113 -8.31 29.63 -13.22
CA ASN A 113 -8.57 29.12 -14.57
C ASN A 113 -9.15 27.70 -14.53
N VAL A 114 -8.41 26.76 -13.95
CA VAL A 114 -8.75 25.33 -14.00
C VAL A 114 -10.02 25.01 -13.22
N ILE A 115 -10.14 25.53 -11.99
CA ILE A 115 -11.34 25.33 -11.18
C ILE A 115 -12.57 25.94 -11.87
N LEU A 116 -12.45 27.14 -12.46
CA LEU A 116 -13.57 27.77 -13.15
C LEU A 116 -14.02 26.95 -14.37
N ALA A 117 -13.07 26.45 -15.17
CA ALA A 117 -13.38 25.59 -16.31
C ALA A 117 -14.08 24.29 -15.87
N ILE A 118 -13.58 23.64 -14.82
CA ILE A 118 -14.19 22.40 -14.29
C ILE A 118 -15.58 22.68 -13.72
N LYS A 119 -15.80 23.78 -12.99
CA LYS A 119 -17.13 24.15 -12.49
C LYS A 119 -18.13 24.33 -13.63
N ARG A 120 -17.73 24.99 -14.73
CA ARG A 120 -18.58 25.16 -15.91
C ARG A 120 -18.93 23.82 -16.56
N ALA A 121 -17.96 22.91 -16.65
CA ALA A 121 -18.17 21.59 -17.25
C ALA A 121 -18.97 20.61 -16.37
N LEU A 122 -18.84 20.72 -15.05
CA LEU A 122 -19.63 19.95 -14.09
C LEU A 122 -21.09 20.42 -14.04
N GLY A 123 -21.33 21.72 -14.22
CA GLY A 123 -22.64 22.32 -14.09
C GLY A 123 -23.28 21.99 -12.74
N GLU A 124 -24.55 21.59 -12.76
CA GLU A 124 -25.31 21.20 -11.56
C GLU A 124 -25.32 19.67 -11.30
N ARG A 125 -24.52 18.89 -12.04
CA ARG A 125 -24.51 17.42 -11.95
C ARG A 125 -24.12 16.89 -10.57
N PHE A 126 -23.39 17.67 -9.80
CA PHE A 126 -22.93 17.30 -8.48
C PHE A 126 -23.14 18.44 -7.49
N HIS A 127 -23.62 18.10 -6.30
CA HIS A 127 -23.51 18.96 -5.13
C HIS A 127 -22.14 18.76 -4.47
N TYR A 128 -21.30 19.80 -4.48
CA TYR A 128 -19.96 19.78 -3.88
C TYR A 128 -19.54 21.16 -3.40
N THR A 129 -18.55 21.18 -2.50
CA THR A 129 -17.88 22.40 -2.05
C THR A 129 -16.61 22.68 -2.86
N ASP A 130 -16.23 23.95 -2.98
CA ASP A 130 -14.95 24.35 -3.58
C ASP A 130 -13.73 23.68 -2.93
N THR A 131 -13.85 23.38 -1.63
CA THR A 131 -12.81 22.67 -0.88
C THR A 131 -12.66 21.23 -1.36
N GLU A 132 -13.75 20.53 -1.66
CA GLU A 132 -13.72 19.16 -2.17
C GLU A 132 -13.10 19.11 -3.56
N LEU A 133 -13.56 19.98 -4.47
CA LEU A 133 -12.98 20.08 -5.82
C LEU A 133 -11.48 20.37 -5.75
N LYS A 134 -11.08 21.36 -4.94
CA LYS A 134 -9.67 21.69 -4.72
C LYS A 134 -8.87 20.50 -4.19
N LYS A 135 -9.42 19.73 -3.23
CA LYS A 135 -8.77 18.52 -2.71
C LYS A 135 -8.61 17.45 -3.79
N VAL A 136 -9.57 17.28 -4.70
CA VAL A 136 -9.45 16.36 -5.85
C VAL A 136 -8.27 16.79 -6.73
N LEU A 137 -8.21 18.07 -7.11
CA LEU A 137 -7.13 18.61 -7.95
C LEU A 137 -5.76 18.53 -7.28
N GLN A 138 -5.68 18.81 -5.98
CA GLN A 138 -4.44 18.68 -5.21
C GLN A 138 -3.92 17.25 -5.17
N ASN A 139 -4.81 16.27 -4.95
CA ASN A 139 -4.41 14.87 -4.92
C ASN A 139 -4.02 14.37 -6.31
N TYR A 140 -4.74 14.78 -7.35
CA TYR A 140 -4.42 14.45 -8.73
C TYR A 140 -3.06 15.04 -9.13
N HIS A 141 -2.83 16.32 -8.86
CA HIS A 141 -1.54 16.98 -9.10
C HIS A 141 -0.41 16.27 -8.38
N ARG A 142 -0.58 15.93 -7.10
CA ARG A 142 0.42 15.19 -6.32
C ARG A 142 0.78 13.86 -6.99
N HIS A 143 -0.22 13.06 -7.37
CA HIS A 143 0.00 11.78 -8.03
C HIS A 143 0.74 11.93 -9.37
N GLN A 144 0.34 12.91 -10.19
CA GLN A 144 1.00 13.19 -11.47
C GLN A 144 2.43 13.69 -11.27
N ARG A 145 2.65 14.56 -10.28
CA ARG A 145 3.98 15.04 -9.91
C ARG A 145 4.88 13.93 -9.40
N ASP A 146 4.39 13.04 -8.55
CA ASP A 146 5.16 11.88 -8.09
C ASP A 146 5.55 10.98 -9.27
N THR A 147 4.64 10.80 -10.23
CA THR A 147 4.90 10.08 -11.49
C THR A 147 5.97 10.78 -12.33
N TYR A 148 5.89 12.10 -12.47
CA TYR A 148 6.90 12.91 -13.15
C TYR A 148 8.27 12.80 -12.47
N ILE A 149 8.34 12.97 -11.14
CA ILE A 149 9.59 12.83 -10.38
C ILE A 149 10.19 11.44 -10.54
N LEU A 150 9.38 10.39 -10.50
CA LEU A 150 9.83 9.02 -10.78
C LEU A 150 10.37 8.87 -12.19
N SER A 151 9.79 9.54 -13.19
CA SER A 151 10.27 9.50 -14.57
C SER A 151 11.63 10.15 -14.77
N LEU A 152 12.03 11.09 -13.90
CA LEU A 152 13.34 11.74 -13.95
C LEU A 152 14.49 10.82 -13.51
N ASN A 153 14.19 9.70 -12.86
CA ASN A 153 15.20 8.73 -12.42
C ASN A 153 14.91 7.35 -13.03
N PRO A 154 15.61 6.97 -14.12
CA PRO A 154 15.40 5.70 -14.81
C PRO A 154 15.56 4.47 -13.91
N GLN A 155 16.48 4.50 -12.95
CA GLN A 155 16.70 3.39 -12.01
C GLN A 155 15.50 3.23 -11.06
N LYS A 156 15.02 4.32 -10.47
CA LYS A 156 13.81 4.31 -9.63
C LYS A 156 12.58 3.91 -10.43
N GLN A 157 12.46 4.37 -11.68
CA GLN A 157 11.38 3.97 -12.57
C GLN A 157 11.41 2.45 -12.84
N LYS A 158 12.58 1.89 -13.15
CA LYS A 158 12.79 0.45 -13.35
C LYS A 158 12.41 -0.34 -12.08
N ALA A 159 12.91 0.06 -10.92
CA ALA A 159 12.60 -0.59 -9.64
C ALA A 159 11.09 -0.52 -9.32
N ASN A 160 10.44 0.61 -9.60
CA ASN A 160 8.99 0.75 -9.37
C ASN A 160 8.18 -0.15 -10.33
N ARG A 161 8.59 -0.28 -11.60
CA ARG A 161 7.97 -1.21 -12.57
C ARG A 161 8.13 -2.67 -12.11
N GLN A 162 9.31 -3.04 -11.61
CA GLN A 162 9.52 -4.38 -11.04
C GLN A 162 8.60 -4.63 -9.84
N ARG A 163 8.59 -3.71 -8.86
CA ARG A 163 7.73 -3.80 -7.67
C ARG A 163 6.25 -3.92 -8.01
N THR A 164 5.76 -3.08 -8.94
CA THR A 164 4.35 -3.11 -9.38
C THR A 164 4.02 -4.40 -10.12
N GLY A 165 4.93 -4.91 -10.96
CA GLY A 165 4.79 -6.21 -11.62
C GLY A 165 4.72 -7.37 -10.62
N ILE A 166 5.59 -7.40 -9.62
CA ILE A 166 5.59 -8.40 -8.55
C ILE A 166 4.28 -8.35 -7.76
N ASN A 167 3.84 -7.15 -7.34
CA ASN A 167 2.60 -6.98 -6.59
C ASN A 167 1.37 -7.43 -7.40
N SER A 168 1.33 -7.13 -8.71
CA SER A 168 0.25 -7.58 -9.58
C SER A 168 0.20 -9.11 -9.64
N ARG A 169 1.34 -9.77 -9.89
CA ARG A 169 1.39 -11.24 -9.94
C ARG A 169 1.04 -11.88 -8.60
N ARG A 170 1.46 -11.29 -7.47
CA ARG A 170 1.09 -11.77 -6.14
C ARG A 170 -0.44 -11.70 -5.93
N LYS A 171 -1.08 -10.63 -6.41
CA LYS A 171 -2.54 -10.50 -6.42
C LYS A 171 -3.19 -11.57 -7.30
N ASP A 172 -2.72 -11.75 -8.54
CA ASP A 172 -3.26 -12.77 -9.45
C ASP A 172 -3.10 -14.18 -8.88
N LYS A 173 -1.95 -14.48 -8.26
CA LYS A 173 -1.68 -15.74 -7.56
C LYS A 173 -2.64 -15.97 -6.39
N LYS A 174 -2.90 -14.93 -5.59
CA LYS A 174 -3.89 -14.98 -4.52
C LYS A 174 -5.27 -15.35 -5.08
N GLU A 175 -5.72 -14.68 -6.14
CA GLU A 175 -7.02 -14.94 -6.77
C GLU A 175 -7.12 -16.34 -7.39
N ARG A 176 -6.03 -16.85 -7.99
CA ARG A 176 -5.95 -18.25 -8.46
C ARG A 176 -6.10 -19.22 -7.30
N ARG A 177 -5.31 -19.07 -6.24
CA ARG A 177 -5.38 -19.94 -5.05
C ARG A 177 -6.73 -19.89 -4.34
N GLN A 178 -7.37 -18.73 -4.25
CA GLN A 178 -8.75 -18.61 -3.74
C GLN A 178 -9.73 -19.47 -4.53
N ARG A 179 -9.68 -19.41 -5.86
CA ARG A 179 -10.52 -20.25 -6.73
C ARG A 179 -10.17 -21.72 -6.61
N GLY A 180 -8.89 -22.05 -6.59
CA GLY A 180 -8.44 -23.43 -6.47
C GLY A 180 -8.83 -24.07 -5.15
N LEU A 181 -8.64 -23.38 -4.01
CA LEU A 181 -9.09 -23.88 -2.71
C LEU A 181 -10.60 -24.09 -2.69
N LYS A 182 -11.37 -23.14 -3.23
CA LYS A 182 -12.83 -23.31 -3.33
C LYS A 182 -13.16 -24.59 -4.09
N ARG A 183 -12.56 -24.79 -5.27
CA ARG A 183 -12.76 -25.99 -6.08
C ARG A 183 -12.34 -27.27 -5.35
N MET A 184 -11.18 -27.27 -4.70
CA MET A 184 -10.68 -28.41 -3.92
C MET A 184 -11.63 -28.81 -2.80
N ILE A 185 -12.22 -27.83 -2.09
CA ILE A 185 -13.24 -28.08 -1.06
C ILE A 185 -14.50 -28.68 -1.70
N ASP A 186 -15.00 -28.06 -2.77
CA ASP A 186 -16.23 -28.48 -3.44
C ASP A 186 -16.12 -29.92 -3.99
N THR A 187 -14.93 -30.31 -4.48
CA THR A 187 -14.68 -31.65 -5.03
C THR A 187 -14.14 -32.66 -4.02
N LYS A 188 -13.97 -32.27 -2.74
CA LYS A 188 -13.31 -33.10 -1.71
C LYS A 188 -11.96 -33.64 -2.19
N ASP A 189 -11.08 -32.73 -2.64
CA ASP A 189 -9.73 -33.07 -3.09
C ASP A 189 -8.99 -33.87 -2.00
N GLN A 190 -8.36 -34.98 -2.40
CA GLN A 190 -7.72 -35.93 -1.49
C GLN A 190 -6.68 -35.27 -0.58
N MET A 191 -5.96 -34.24 -1.07
CA MET A 191 -4.98 -33.54 -0.25
C MET A 191 -5.59 -32.81 0.95
N LEU A 192 -6.87 -32.45 0.89
CA LEU A 192 -7.59 -31.85 2.02
C LEU A 192 -8.14 -32.91 2.97
N THR A 193 -8.50 -34.10 2.46
CA THR A 193 -9.03 -35.19 3.30
C THR A 193 -7.93 -35.89 4.09
N ASP A 194 -6.71 -35.97 3.56
CA ASP A 194 -5.57 -36.62 4.22
C ASP A 194 -5.00 -35.80 5.40
N LEU A 195 -5.42 -34.54 5.53
CA LEU A 195 -4.95 -33.62 6.55
C LEU A 195 -6.04 -33.44 7.62
N GLU A 196 -6.25 -34.47 8.44
CA GLU A 196 -7.25 -34.45 9.49
C GLU A 196 -6.80 -33.62 10.72
N PHE A 197 -7.09 -32.31 10.71
CA PHE A 197 -7.05 -31.49 11.93
C PHE A 197 -8.23 -30.50 11.96
N SER A 198 -8.73 -30.24 13.17
CA SER A 198 -10.03 -29.60 13.45
C SER A 198 -10.25 -28.20 12.87
N ASN A 199 -9.21 -27.54 12.35
CA ASN A 199 -9.27 -26.17 11.82
C ASN A 199 -8.65 -25.97 10.43
N LEU A 200 -8.24 -27.04 9.71
CA LEU A 200 -7.50 -26.90 8.45
C LEU A 200 -8.16 -25.94 7.44
N ILE A 201 -9.46 -26.12 7.17
CA ILE A 201 -10.17 -25.31 6.17
C ILE A 201 -10.28 -23.84 6.62
N LYS A 202 -10.43 -23.59 7.92
CA LYS A 202 -10.46 -22.24 8.48
C LYS A 202 -9.09 -21.58 8.30
N ASP A 203 -8.03 -22.26 8.74
CA ASP A 203 -6.65 -21.80 8.60
C ASP A 203 -6.31 -21.52 7.14
N LEU A 204 -6.66 -22.42 6.21
CA LEU A 204 -6.42 -22.24 4.78
C LEU A 204 -7.16 -21.02 4.20
N ARG A 205 -8.39 -20.74 4.67
CA ARG A 205 -9.11 -19.52 4.26
C ARG A 205 -8.40 -18.26 4.75
N GLU A 206 -7.86 -18.26 5.96
CA GLU A 206 -7.09 -17.13 6.48
C GLU A 206 -5.78 -16.95 5.73
N ILE A 207 -5.02 -18.03 5.55
CA ILE A 207 -3.76 -18.11 4.81
C ILE A 207 -3.92 -17.59 3.38
N ILE A 208 -4.95 -18.04 2.66
CA ILE A 208 -5.17 -17.63 1.27
C ILE A 208 -5.59 -16.16 1.16
N ASN A 209 -6.16 -15.60 2.23
CA ASN A 209 -6.54 -14.20 2.24
C ASN A 209 -5.40 -13.27 2.66
N ASP A 210 -4.32 -13.79 3.23
CA ASP A 210 -3.14 -13.01 3.57
C ASP A 210 -2.05 -13.12 2.49
N SER A 211 -1.71 -11.97 1.88
CA SER A 211 -0.66 -11.86 0.87
C SER A 211 0.71 -12.32 1.36
N ASN A 212 0.97 -12.28 2.67
CA ASN A 212 2.27 -12.67 3.24
C ASN A 212 2.56 -14.17 3.10
N TYR A 213 1.56 -15.01 2.85
CA TYR A 213 1.74 -16.44 2.55
C TYR A 213 2.04 -16.71 1.06
N HIS A 214 1.99 -15.69 0.21
CA HIS A 214 2.15 -15.85 -1.23
C HIS A 214 3.53 -15.43 -1.67
N SER A 215 4.23 -16.37 -2.31
CA SER A 215 5.52 -16.14 -2.93
C SER A 215 5.43 -15.15 -4.08
N ASP A 216 6.51 -14.40 -4.21
CA ASP A 216 6.70 -13.45 -5.29
C ASP A 216 6.99 -14.19 -6.58
N GLU A 217 6.39 -13.70 -7.67
CA GLU A 217 6.69 -14.17 -9.02
C GLU A 217 7.47 -13.06 -9.73
N VAL A 218 8.75 -13.32 -9.96
CA VAL A 218 9.68 -12.34 -10.53
C VAL A 218 9.99 -12.76 -11.96
N SER A 219 9.91 -11.79 -12.88
CA SER A 219 10.28 -12.04 -14.27
C SER A 219 11.75 -11.65 -14.44
N GLU A 220 12.58 -12.64 -14.74
CA GLU A 220 14.03 -12.49 -14.85
C GLU A 220 14.49 -13.05 -16.18
N THR A 221 15.70 -12.70 -16.60
CA THR A 221 16.29 -13.24 -17.84
C THR A 221 17.00 -14.53 -17.48
N ASP A 222 16.59 -15.62 -18.11
CA ASP A 222 17.23 -16.93 -18.01
C ASP A 222 17.15 -17.58 -19.39
N GLU A 223 18.29 -17.79 -20.02
CA GLU A 223 18.35 -18.32 -21.39
C GLU A 223 18.13 -19.83 -21.43
N GLU A 224 18.60 -20.56 -20.42
CA GLU A 224 18.47 -22.01 -20.34
C GLU A 224 17.01 -22.39 -20.12
N GLU A 225 16.36 -21.81 -19.11
CA GLU A 225 14.95 -22.06 -18.82
C GLU A 225 14.03 -21.56 -19.95
N ALA A 226 14.36 -20.43 -20.60
CA ALA A 226 13.60 -19.94 -21.74
C ALA A 226 13.72 -20.90 -22.95
N GLN A 227 14.89 -21.50 -23.16
CA GLN A 227 15.07 -22.50 -24.20
C GLN A 227 14.32 -23.80 -23.87
N GLU A 228 14.27 -24.21 -22.60
CA GLU A 228 13.46 -25.36 -22.18
C GLU A 228 11.96 -25.12 -22.44
N GLU A 229 11.43 -23.92 -22.13
CA GLU A 229 10.04 -23.57 -22.45
C GLU A 229 9.72 -23.67 -23.95
N LYS A 230 10.69 -23.31 -24.82
CA LYS A 230 10.58 -23.44 -26.29
C LYS A 230 10.59 -24.91 -26.70
N ASN A 231 11.51 -25.70 -26.16
CA ASN A 231 11.62 -27.14 -26.44
C ASN A 231 10.34 -27.88 -26.06
N MET A 232 9.71 -27.49 -24.94
CA MET A 232 8.42 -28.03 -24.49
C MET A 232 7.20 -27.46 -25.24
N LYS A 233 7.37 -26.48 -26.13
CA LYS A 233 6.29 -25.81 -26.89
C LYS A 233 5.20 -25.18 -26.01
N ILE A 234 5.58 -24.71 -24.81
CA ILE A 234 4.64 -24.05 -23.88
C ILE A 234 4.88 -22.54 -23.77
N ARG A 235 5.94 -22.02 -24.41
CA ARG A 235 6.27 -20.60 -24.38
C ARG A 235 5.16 -19.78 -25.06
N PRO A 236 4.61 -18.74 -24.42
CA PRO A 236 3.62 -17.89 -25.05
C PRO A 236 4.19 -17.11 -26.25
N SER A 237 3.41 -16.98 -27.32
CA SER A 237 3.84 -16.33 -28.57
C SER A 237 4.39 -14.91 -28.38
N ARG A 238 3.73 -14.12 -27.52
CA ARG A 238 4.17 -12.76 -27.15
C ARG A 238 5.57 -12.68 -26.54
N ASN A 239 6.15 -13.82 -26.14
CA ASN A 239 7.44 -13.93 -25.45
C ASN A 239 8.48 -14.72 -26.26
N GLU A 240 8.20 -15.12 -27.49
CA GLU A 240 9.11 -15.94 -28.32
C GLU A 240 10.52 -15.34 -28.43
N ASN A 241 10.61 -14.02 -28.58
CA ASN A 241 11.86 -13.29 -28.80
C ASN A 241 12.52 -12.78 -27.51
N THR A 242 12.00 -13.14 -26.34
CA THR A 242 12.63 -12.76 -25.07
C THR A 242 13.18 -13.99 -24.37
N ASN A 243 14.21 -13.83 -23.55
CA ASN A 243 14.70 -14.88 -22.64
C ASN A 243 14.16 -14.68 -21.23
N HIS A 244 13.03 -14.00 -21.08
CA HIS A 244 12.44 -13.82 -19.77
C HIS A 244 11.65 -15.06 -19.36
N VAL A 245 11.84 -15.51 -18.12
CA VAL A 245 11.09 -16.59 -17.44
C VAL A 245 10.44 -16.05 -16.16
N LEU A 246 9.62 -16.84 -15.48
CA LEU A 246 9.02 -16.48 -14.19
C LEU A 246 9.52 -17.41 -13.09
N HIS A 247 10.39 -16.90 -12.22
CA HIS A 247 10.80 -17.61 -11.01
C HIS A 247 9.83 -17.32 -9.85
N VAL A 248 9.56 -18.35 -9.05
CA VAL A 248 8.76 -18.24 -7.83
C VAL A 248 9.69 -18.27 -6.62
N TYR A 249 9.80 -17.16 -5.92
CA TYR A 249 10.62 -17.05 -4.72
C TYR A 249 9.89 -17.64 -3.52
N ASP A 250 10.21 -18.88 -3.15
CA ASP A 250 9.59 -19.60 -2.04
C ASP A 250 9.95 -18.96 -0.69
N LYS A 251 9.14 -19.17 0.35
CA LYS A 251 9.35 -18.52 1.66
C LYS A 251 9.94 -19.54 2.62
N LYS A 252 11.16 -19.32 3.13
CA LYS A 252 11.91 -20.31 3.96
C LYS A 252 11.10 -20.88 5.12
N TRP A 253 10.30 -20.02 5.74
CA TRP A 253 9.51 -20.39 6.91
C TRP A 253 8.33 -21.30 6.59
N ARG A 254 7.91 -21.47 5.32
CA ARG A 254 6.75 -22.30 4.99
C ARG A 254 7.09 -23.78 5.13
N SER A 255 6.26 -24.49 5.89
CA SER A 255 6.34 -25.95 5.96
C SER A 255 6.18 -26.58 4.57
N GLN A 256 6.78 -27.75 4.37
CA GLN A 256 6.63 -28.49 3.11
C GLN A 256 5.15 -28.78 2.80
N ARG A 257 4.36 -29.10 3.83
CA ARG A 257 2.91 -29.30 3.74
C ARG A 257 2.21 -28.07 3.17
N LEU A 258 2.47 -26.88 3.74
CA LEU A 258 1.87 -25.65 3.23
C LEU A 258 2.31 -25.35 1.79
N ARG A 259 3.58 -25.59 1.45
CA ARG A 259 4.09 -25.43 0.07
C ARG A 259 3.28 -26.26 -0.92
N ILE A 260 3.11 -27.55 -0.65
CA ILE A 260 2.38 -28.48 -1.52
C ILE A 260 0.92 -28.03 -1.69
N LEU A 261 0.23 -27.73 -0.58
CA LEU A 261 -1.17 -27.27 -0.63
C LEU A 261 -1.34 -25.98 -1.44
N LEU A 262 -0.46 -25.01 -1.24
CA LEU A 262 -0.52 -23.74 -1.96
C LEU A 262 -0.14 -23.87 -3.44
N ARG A 263 0.66 -24.87 -3.83
CA ARG A 263 0.92 -25.20 -5.25
C ARG A 263 -0.29 -25.89 -5.87
N ARG A 264 -0.85 -26.89 -5.20
CA ARG A 264 -2.08 -27.57 -5.63
C ARG A 264 -3.24 -26.60 -5.82
N ALA A 265 -3.47 -25.69 -4.86
CA ALA A 265 -4.50 -24.66 -5.00
C ALA A 265 -4.22 -23.67 -6.15
N ASP A 266 -2.95 -23.41 -6.46
CA ASP A 266 -2.59 -22.56 -7.61
C ASP A 266 -2.89 -23.26 -8.93
N GLU A 267 -2.49 -24.53 -9.06
CA GLU A 267 -2.73 -25.40 -10.23
C GLU A 267 -4.21 -25.60 -10.50
N VAL A 268 -4.99 -25.97 -9.47
CA VAL A 268 -6.45 -26.17 -9.59
C VAL A 268 -7.13 -24.84 -9.96
N GLY A 269 -6.68 -23.73 -9.36
CA GLY A 269 -7.20 -22.39 -9.65
C GLY A 269 -6.91 -21.92 -11.08
N GLU A 270 -5.74 -22.26 -11.60
CA GLU A 270 -5.33 -22.01 -12.98
C GLU A 270 -6.11 -22.86 -13.97
N ALA A 271 -6.25 -24.17 -13.71
CA ALA A 271 -7.04 -25.09 -14.55
C ALA A 271 -8.53 -24.73 -14.59
N THR A 272 -9.07 -24.14 -13.52
CA THR A 272 -10.47 -23.67 -13.48
C THR A 272 -10.67 -22.41 -14.33
N GLN A 273 -9.60 -21.69 -14.70
CA GLN A 273 -9.69 -20.52 -15.56
C GLN A 273 -9.67 -20.95 -17.03
N ASN A 274 -10.80 -20.80 -17.72
CA ASN A 274 -10.89 -21.04 -19.17
C ASN A 274 -10.15 -19.99 -20.05
N LEU A 275 -9.10 -19.31 -19.54
CA LEU A 275 -8.39 -18.24 -20.25
C LEU A 275 -6.86 -18.43 -20.27
N LYS A 276 -6.33 -18.36 -21.51
CA LYS A 276 -4.95 -18.14 -21.99
C LYS A 276 -3.83 -19.05 -21.44
N ILE A 277 -2.94 -19.43 -22.35
CA ILE A 277 -1.62 -20.01 -22.03
C ILE A 277 -0.89 -19.03 -21.11
N VAL A 278 -0.75 -19.42 -19.84
CA VAL A 278 0.00 -18.68 -18.83
C VAL A 278 1.47 -19.10 -18.91
N ARG A 279 2.39 -18.17 -18.65
CA ARG A 279 3.83 -18.47 -18.62
C ARG A 279 4.10 -19.54 -17.55
N LYS A 280 5.01 -20.48 -17.84
CA LYS A 280 5.52 -21.46 -16.86
C LYS A 280 6.08 -20.72 -15.64
N ARG A 281 5.86 -21.31 -14.47
CA ARG A 281 6.41 -20.87 -13.19
C ARG A 281 7.48 -21.85 -12.78
N TRP A 282 8.69 -21.35 -12.61
CA TRP A 282 9.85 -22.12 -12.22
C TRP A 282 10.00 -22.07 -10.71
N TYR A 283 10.17 -23.25 -10.14
CA TYR A 283 10.30 -23.46 -8.70
C TYR A 283 11.65 -24.10 -8.44
N ASP A 284 12.49 -23.40 -7.69
CA ASP A 284 13.69 -23.95 -7.08
C ASP A 284 13.70 -23.46 -5.63
N ASP A 285 13.37 -24.38 -4.71
CA ASP A 285 13.25 -24.08 -3.28
C ASP A 285 14.61 -23.86 -2.59
N GLN A 286 15.72 -24.07 -3.32
CA GLN A 286 17.09 -23.84 -2.86
C GLN A 286 17.67 -22.53 -3.41
N MET A 287 17.36 -22.19 -4.67
CA MET A 287 17.87 -20.97 -5.31
C MET A 287 16.94 -19.76 -5.15
N TYR A 288 15.65 -19.93 -5.41
CA TYR A 288 14.69 -18.83 -5.40
C TYR A 288 14.00 -18.72 -4.05
N ILE A 289 14.66 -18.04 -3.12
CA ILE A 289 14.19 -17.96 -1.75
C ILE A 289 14.01 -16.51 -1.25
N ASP A 290 12.87 -16.28 -0.60
CA ASP A 290 12.49 -15.10 0.15
C ASP A 290 12.72 -15.31 1.66
N ASN A 291 13.46 -14.38 2.27
CA ASN A 291 13.80 -14.36 3.71
C ASN A 291 12.76 -13.61 4.57
N SER A 292 11.55 -13.36 4.08
CA SER A 292 10.46 -12.81 4.89
C SER A 292 10.18 -13.65 6.14
N LYS A 293 9.62 -13.03 7.19
CA LYS A 293 9.22 -13.70 8.43
C LYS A 293 7.77 -14.22 8.33
N PRO A 294 7.39 -15.29 9.06
CA PRO A 294 6.00 -15.74 9.11
C PRO A 294 5.09 -14.67 9.72
N PRO A 295 3.81 -14.61 9.32
CA PRO A 295 2.82 -13.77 10.00
C PRO A 295 2.69 -14.13 11.49
N ARG A 296 2.38 -13.14 12.34
CA ARG A 296 2.34 -13.31 13.81
C ARG A 296 1.36 -14.38 14.28
N ASN A 297 0.27 -14.56 13.56
CA ASN A 297 -0.80 -15.51 13.84
C ASN A 297 -0.75 -16.73 12.88
N ALA A 298 0.43 -17.04 12.33
CA ALA A 298 0.56 -18.19 11.45
C ALA A 298 0.32 -19.49 12.22
N PRO A 299 -0.51 -20.42 11.69
CA PRO A 299 -0.69 -21.73 12.29
C PRO A 299 0.65 -22.47 12.41
N GLU A 300 0.87 -23.20 13.50
CA GLU A 300 2.14 -23.91 13.73
C GLU A 300 2.48 -24.86 12.57
N TRP A 301 1.48 -25.57 12.04
CA TRP A 301 1.67 -26.50 10.93
C TRP A 301 2.09 -25.82 9.61
N ALA A 302 1.84 -24.51 9.48
CA ALA A 302 2.24 -23.71 8.33
C ALA A 302 3.72 -23.31 8.39
N ILE A 303 4.35 -23.38 9.56
CA ILE A 303 5.74 -23.02 9.78
C ILE A 303 6.62 -24.27 9.69
N SER A 304 7.76 -24.17 9.00
CA SER A 304 8.74 -25.25 8.91
C SER A 304 9.36 -25.48 10.28
N SER A 305 9.49 -26.74 10.69
CA SER A 305 10.17 -27.11 11.94
C SER A 305 11.66 -26.74 11.95
N SER A 306 12.26 -26.61 10.77
CA SER A 306 13.64 -26.16 10.59
C SER A 306 13.81 -24.64 10.58
N TYR A 307 12.71 -23.86 10.64
CA TYR A 307 12.79 -22.41 10.64
C TYR A 307 13.15 -21.89 12.03
N GLN A 308 14.31 -21.24 12.15
CA GLN A 308 14.72 -20.53 13.35
C GLN A 308 14.50 -19.03 13.13
N SER A 309 13.73 -18.39 14.00
CA SER A 309 13.58 -16.94 13.97
C SER A 309 14.86 -16.28 14.48
N GLU A 310 15.63 -15.67 13.57
CA GLU A 310 16.69 -14.73 13.94
C GLU A 310 16.17 -13.49 14.69
#